data_AF-A0A1J5QAG5-F1
#
_entry.id   AF-A0A1J5QAG5-F1
#
_cell.length_a   1.000
_cell.length_b   1.000
_cell.length_c   1.000
_cell.angle_alpha   90.00
_cell.angle_beta   90.00
_cell.angle_gamma   90.00
#
_symmetry.space_group_name_H-M   'P 1'
#
loop_
_entity.id
_entity.type
_entity.pdbx_description
1 polymer ?
#
loop_
_entity_poly.entity_id
_entity_poly.type
_entity_poly.pdbx_seq_one_letter_code
_entity_poly.pdbx_strand_id
1 'polypeptide(L)' 'MWELPATAFGSFVAGIPAPLGIGSLQLEDGSTVAGFICEGIGVEGAKDITAFGGWRAYLQS' A
#
# COMPACT_ATOMS: atom_id res chain seq x y z
N MET A 1 -5.93 7.56 -6.19
CA MET A 1 -6.39 6.36 -6.91
C MET A 1 -5.82 6.41 -8.32
N TRP A 2 -5.41 5.25 -8.85
CA TRP A 2 -4.90 5.12 -10.21
C TRP A 2 -5.65 4.01 -10.92
N GLU A 3 -5.89 4.18 -12.22
CA GLU A 3 -6.36 3.10 -13.08
C GLU A 3 -5.16 2.45 -13.76
N LEU A 4 -5.13 1.12 -13.77
CA LEU A 4 -4.09 0.34 -14.42
C LEU A 4 -4.71 -0.63 -15.43
N PRO A 5 -4.23 -0.67 -16.68
CA PRO A 5 -4.66 -1.69 -17.63
C PRO A 5 -4.37 -3.09 -17.08
N ALA A 6 -5.33 -4.01 -17.21
CA ALA A 6 -5.17 -5.39 -16.71
C ALA A 6 -3.94 -6.09 -17.32
N THR A 7 -3.59 -5.77 -18.57
CA THR A 7 -2.41 -6.29 -19.27
C THR A 7 -1.08 -5.83 -18.65
N ALA A 8 -1.05 -4.70 -17.94
CA ALA A 8 0.13 -4.17 -17.28
C ALA A 8 0.21 -4.57 -15.79
N PHE A 9 -0.83 -5.19 -15.22
CA PHE A 9 -0.87 -5.52 -13.80
C PHE A 9 0.25 -6.48 -13.40
N GLY A 10 0.49 -7.53 -14.18
CA GLY A 10 1.53 -8.51 -13.86
C GLY A 10 2.94 -7.91 -13.81
N SER A 11 3.31 -7.09 -14.80
CA SER A 11 4.61 -6.43 -14.83
C SER A 11 4.76 -5.38 -13.74
N PHE A 12 3.68 -4.67 -13.39
CA PHE A 12 3.65 -3.74 -12.27
C PHE A 12 3.90 -4.46 -10.94
N VAL A 13 3.16 -5.53 -10.66
CA VAL A 13 3.30 -6.29 -9.41
C VAL A 13 4.66 -6.98 -9.30
N ALA A 14 5.22 -7.46 -10.41
CA ALA A 14 6.57 -8.03 -10.43
C ALA A 14 7.67 -7.04 -10.00
N GLY A 15 7.41 -5.73 -10.08
CA GLY A 15 8.32 -4.68 -9.61
C GLY A 15 8.22 -4.36 -8.12
N ILE A 16 7.31 -4.99 -7.38
CA ILE A 16 7.09 -4.73 -5.95
C ILE A 16 7.94 -5.70 -5.13
N PRO A 17 8.99 -5.23 -4.42
CA PRO A 17 9.84 -6.12 -3.63
C PRO A 17 9.18 -6.47 -2.29
N ALA A 18 9.55 -7.63 -1.75
CA ALA A 18 9.24 -7.98 -0.36
C ALA A 18 9.77 -6.88 0.59
N PRO A 19 9.05 -6.55 1.69
CA PRO A 19 7.84 -7.21 2.22
C PRO A 19 6.51 -6.64 1.67
N LEU A 20 6.53 -5.87 0.58
CA LEU A 20 5.34 -5.23 0.02
C LEU A 20 4.60 -6.15 -0.95
N GLY A 21 3.29 -5.94 -1.07
CA GLY A 21 2.45 -6.64 -2.03
C GLY A 21 1.20 -5.84 -2.39
N ILE A 22 0.38 -6.40 -3.29
CA ILE A 22 -0.94 -5.87 -3.63
C ILE A 22 -2.02 -6.75 -2.99
N GLY A 23 -2.86 -6.12 -2.18
CA GLY A 23 -4.01 -6.74 -1.50
C GLY A 23 -5.29 -5.94 -1.74
N SER A 24 -6.36 -6.35 -1.05
CA SER A 24 -7.63 -5.63 -1.05
C SER A 24 -7.68 -4.63 0.10
N LEU A 25 -8.04 -3.37 -0.19
CA LEU A 25 -8.25 -2.30 0.78
C LEU A 25 -9.70 -1.85 0.74
N GLN A 26 -10.26 -1.54 1.91
CA GLN A 26 -11.57 -0.89 2.02
C GLN A 26 -11.37 0.63 2.13
N LEU A 27 -12.08 1.38 1.30
CA LEU A 27 -12.12 2.84 1.35
C LEU A 27 -13.23 3.33 2.28
N GLU A 28 -13.18 4.61 2.66
CA GLU A 28 -14.18 5.24 3.54
C GLU A 28 -15.61 5.18 2.96
N ASP A 29 -15.74 5.22 1.63
CA ASP A 29 -17.02 5.06 0.92
C ASP A 29 -17.56 3.61 0.93
N GLY A 30 -16.84 2.67 1.54
CA GLY A 30 -17.17 1.26 1.64
C GLY A 30 -16.73 0.41 0.43
N SER A 31 -16.20 1.02 -0.63
CA SER A 31 -15.70 0.29 -1.80
C SER A 31 -14.43 -0.50 -1.46
N THR A 32 -14.23 -1.62 -2.18
CA THR A 32 -13.01 -2.43 -2.07
C THR A 32 -12.18 -2.29 -3.34
N VAL A 33 -10.90 -1.95 -3.18
CA VAL A 33 -9.98 -1.70 -4.29
C VAL A 33 -8.65 -2.43 -4.08
N ALA A 34 -7.91 -2.65 -5.16
CA ALA A 34 -6.53 -3.13 -5.04
C ALA A 34 -5.61 -2.01 -4.51
N GLY A 35 -4.73 -2.34 -3.55
CA GLY A 35 -3.78 -1.38 -2.98
C GLY A 35 -2.59 -2.04 -2.33
N PHE A 36 -1.59 -1.23 -1.96
CA PHE A 36 -0.37 -1.70 -1.32
C PHE A 36 -0.65 -2.18 0.10
N ILE A 37 -0.11 -3.35 0.44
CA ILE A 37 -0.05 -3.93 1.78
C ILE A 37 1.38 -4.31 2.12
N CYS A 38 1.63 -4.60 3.40
CA CYS A 38 2.91 -5.05 3.90
C CYS A 38 2.72 -6.35 4.69
N GLU A 39 3.61 -7.33 4.49
CA GLU A 39 3.65 -8.54 5.31
C GLU A 39 4.04 -8.21 6.76
N GLY A 40 3.64 -9.05 7.71
CA GLY A 40 3.88 -8.83 9.15
C GLY A 40 5.37 -8.63 9.49
N ILE A 41 6.26 -9.35 8.79
CA ILE A 41 7.72 -9.20 8.95
C ILE A 41 8.22 -7.78 8.66
N GLY A 42 7.52 -7.02 7.81
CA GLY A 42 7.91 -5.67 7.43
C GLY A 42 7.57 -4.60 8.46
N VAL A 43 6.75 -4.93 9.46
CA VAL A 43 6.37 -4.00 10.53
C VAL A 43 7.07 -4.31 11.86
N GLU A 44 7.81 -5.41 11.96
CA GLU A 44 8.59 -5.74 13.16
C GLU A 44 9.66 -4.67 13.42
N GLY A 45 9.55 -3.99 14.58
CA GLY A 45 10.46 -2.90 14.95
C GLY A 45 10.30 -1.62 14.11
N ALA A 46 9.32 -1.58 13.20
CA ALA A 46 9.03 -0.39 12.41
C ALA A 46 8.39 0.71 13.28
N LYS A 47 8.63 1.96 12.89
CA LYS A 47 7.98 3.12 13.53
C LYS A 47 6.52 3.17 13.13
N ASP A 48 5.62 3.22 14.12
CA ASP A 48 4.22 3.55 13.89
C ASP A 48 4.09 5.03 13.48
N ILE A 49 3.51 5.26 12.31
CA ILE A 49 3.27 6.60 11.75
C ILE A 49 1.77 6.90 11.59
N THR A 50 0.89 6.11 12.20
CA THR A 50 -0.58 6.24 12.08
C THR A 50 -1.06 7.63 12.48
N ALA A 51 -0.48 8.21 13.53
CA ALA A 51 -0.84 9.53 14.04
C ALA A 51 -0.63 10.68 13.04
N PHE A 52 0.19 10.49 12.00
CA PHE A 52 0.40 11.50 10.96
C PHE A 52 -0.72 11.54 9.92
N GLY A 53 -1.62 10.54 9.88
CA GLY A 53 -2.73 10.50 8.93
C GLY A 53 -2.32 10.29 7.47
N GLY A 54 -1.05 9.97 7.20
CA GLY A 54 -0.57 9.64 5.87
C GLY A 54 0.93 9.85 5.66
N TRP A 55 1.47 9.18 4.64
CA TRP A 55 2.90 9.20 4.32
C TRP A 55 3.46 10.60 4.05
N ARG A 56 2.71 11.44 3.34
CA ARG A 56 3.15 12.81 3.01
C ARG A 56 3.28 13.71 4.24
N ALA A 57 2.39 13.56 5.22
CA ALA A 57 2.44 14.30 6.47
C ALA A 57 3.62 13.84 7.33
N TYR A 58 3.86 12.53 7.40
CA TYR A 58 5.05 11.97 8.05
C TYR A 58 6.37 12.50 7.46
N LEU A 59 6.48 12.60 6.12
CA LEU A 59 7.68 13.14 5.47
C LEU A 59 7.93 14.63 5.74
N GLN A 60 6.94 15.35 6.27
CA GLN A 60 7.02 16.78 6.58
C GLN A 60 7.19 17.06 8.09
N SER A 61 7.21 16.03 8.94
CA SER A 61 7.31 16.16 10.39
C SER A 61 8.74 16.23 10.92
#